data_AF-A0A661FWQ3-F1
#
_entry.id   AF-A0A661FWQ3-F1
#
_cell.length_a   1.000
_cell.length_b   1.000
_cell.length_c   1.000
_cell.angle_alpha   90.00
_cell.angle_beta   90.00
_cell.angle_gamma   90.00
#
_symmetry.space_group_name_H-M   'P 1'
#
loop_
_entity.id
_entity.type
_entity.pdbx_description
1 polymer ?
#
loop_
_entity_poly.entity_id
_entity_poly.type
_entity_poly.pdbx_seq_one_letter_code
_entity_poly.pdbx_strand_id
1 'polypeptide(L)'
;MVSFMKAYQEQTYALLRITTGFMFLFHGSQKLLGFPPASFDPPSHILYVAAPIELIGGALIMVGLFTAPIAFLASGLMAAAYWMAHFSAESYLPIMNRGDAAVMYCFIFLYISTKGSGIWSVDGGKS
;
A
#
# COMPACT_ATOMS: atom_id res chain seq x y z
N MET A 1 -26.53 -1.00 -0.24
CA MET A 1 -25.74 -1.10 1.01
C MET A 1 -26.62 -1.69 2.09
N VAL A 2 -26.16 -2.70 2.82
CA VAL A 2 -26.98 -3.30 3.89
C VAL A 2 -27.16 -2.24 4.99
N SER A 3 -28.41 -1.99 5.42
CA SER A 3 -28.81 -0.83 6.23
C SER A 3 -27.93 -0.60 7.47
N PHE A 4 -27.56 -1.66 8.18
CA PHE A 4 -26.75 -1.58 9.40
C PHE A 4 -25.29 -1.18 9.15
N MET A 5 -24.71 -1.45 7.97
CA MET A 5 -23.30 -1.16 7.69
C MET A 5 -23.03 0.30 7.32
N LYS A 6 -24.08 1.04 6.94
CA LYS A 6 -23.95 2.46 6.59
C LYS A 6 -23.40 3.30 7.75
N ALA A 7 -23.76 2.93 8.99
CA ALA A 7 -23.29 3.61 10.20
C ALA A 7 -21.79 3.42 10.47
N TYR A 8 -21.15 2.43 9.83
CA TYR A 8 -19.75 2.04 10.07
C TYR A 8 -18.82 2.35 8.90
N GLN A 9 -19.28 3.14 7.92
CA GLN A 9 -18.53 3.40 6.69
C GLN A 9 -17.17 4.06 6.97
N GLU A 10 -17.13 5.06 7.86
CA GLU A 10 -15.90 5.79 8.19
C GLU A 10 -14.92 4.91 8.99
N GLN A 11 -15.43 4.09 9.91
CA GLN A 11 -14.65 3.17 10.73
C GLN A 11 -14.04 2.06 9.88
N THR A 12 -14.83 1.46 8.99
CA THR A 12 -14.34 0.42 8.08
C THR A 12 -13.34 0.97 7.07
N TYR A 13 -13.51 2.22 6.61
CA TYR A 13 -12.50 2.91 5.80
C TYR A 13 -11.20 3.15 6.58
N ALA A 14 -11.29 3.67 7.80
CA ALA A 14 -10.11 3.93 8.62
C ALA A 14 -9.36 2.63 8.93
N LEU A 15 -10.08 1.53 9.22
CA LEU A 15 -9.47 0.21 9.38
C LEU A 15 -8.78 -0.27 8.10
N LEU A 16 -9.41 -0.14 6.93
CA LEU A 16 -8.78 -0.46 5.64
C LEU A 16 -7.48 0.35 5.45
N ARG A 17 -7.51 1.66 5.69
CA ARG A 17 -6.34 2.53 5.57
C ARG A 17 -5.21 2.09 6.50
N ILE A 18 -5.52 1.88 7.79
CA ILE A 18 -4.56 1.49 8.82
C ILE A 18 -3.93 0.13 8.49
N THR A 19 -4.74 -0.89 8.19
CA THR A 19 -4.22 -2.23 7.91
C THR A 19 -3.43 -2.28 6.61
N THR A 20 -3.87 -1.56 5.58
CA THR A 20 -3.14 -1.47 4.31
C THR A 20 -1.76 -0.82 4.52
N GLY A 21 -1.70 0.32 5.21
CA GLY A 21 -0.43 0.96 5.53
C GLY A 21 0.49 0.09 6.40
N PHE A 22 -0.09 -0.58 7.41
CA PHE A 22 0.63 -1.51 8.29
C PHE A 22 1.21 -2.72 7.54
N MET A 23 0.48 -3.30 6.59
CA MET A 23 1.02 -4.41 5.82
C MET A 23 2.06 -3.92 4.80
N PHE A 24 1.82 -2.76 4.19
CA PHE A 24 2.73 -2.18 3.19
C PHE A 24 4.09 -1.78 3.76
N LEU A 25 4.13 -1.24 4.98
CA LEU A 25 5.41 -0.86 5.60
C LEU A 25 6.35 -2.05 5.81
N PHE A 26 5.83 -3.28 5.97
CA PHE A 26 6.69 -4.48 6.06
C PHE A 26 7.30 -4.88 4.71
N HIS A 27 6.73 -4.45 3.58
CA HIS A 27 7.39 -4.61 2.28
C HIS A 27 8.66 -3.77 2.18
N GLY A 28 8.69 -2.59 2.81
CA GLY A 28 9.90 -1.77 2.90
C GLY A 28 10.82 -2.20 4.06
N SER A 29 10.25 -2.56 5.20
CA SER A 29 11.00 -2.99 6.40
C SER A 29 11.84 -4.24 6.12
N GLN A 30 11.30 -5.23 5.40
CA GLN A 30 12.08 -6.43 5.05
C GLN A 30 13.29 -6.10 4.16
N LYS A 31 13.17 -5.08 3.31
CA LYS A 31 14.20 -4.69 2.34
C LYS A 31 15.27 -3.78 2.95
N LEU A 32 14.87 -2.83 3.81
CA LEU A 32 15.79 -1.84 4.41
C LEU A 32 16.34 -2.25 5.77
N LEU A 33 15.52 -2.93 6.58
CA LEU A 33 15.82 -3.23 7.98
C LEU A 33 16.02 -4.74 8.22
N GLY A 34 15.74 -5.59 7.23
CA GLY A 34 15.83 -7.04 7.36
C GLY A 34 14.75 -7.64 8.26
N PHE A 35 13.65 -6.92 8.52
CA PHE A 35 12.56 -7.37 9.39
C PHE A 35 11.17 -7.24 8.74
N PRO A 36 10.34 -8.30 8.75
CA PRO A 36 10.74 -9.69 8.98
C PRO A 36 11.81 -10.12 7.96
N PRO A 37 12.61 -11.17 8.26
CA PRO A 37 13.67 -11.62 7.37
C PRO A 37 13.12 -11.97 5.98
N ALA A 38 13.71 -11.41 4.94
CA ALA A 38 13.43 -11.78 3.56
C ALA A 38 14.32 -12.96 3.13
N SER A 39 13.82 -13.81 2.24
CA SER A 39 14.57 -14.91 1.63
C SER A 39 15.24 -14.51 0.31
N PHE A 40 15.31 -13.21 0.01
CA PHE A 40 15.88 -12.68 -1.23
C PHE A 40 16.61 -11.36 -0.97
N ASP A 41 17.64 -11.09 -1.78
CA ASP A 41 18.32 -9.80 -1.81
C ASP A 41 17.69 -8.89 -2.88
N PRO A 42 17.09 -7.75 -2.51
CA PRO A 42 16.51 -6.83 -3.47
C PRO A 42 17.59 -6.14 -4.32
N PRO A 43 17.38 -5.99 -5.65
CA PRO A 43 18.20 -5.13 -6.49
C PRO A 43 18.31 -3.70 -5.95
N SER A 44 19.42 -3.03 -6.24
CA SER A 44 19.72 -1.68 -5.72
C SER A 44 18.62 -0.65 -6.02
N HIS A 45 18.04 -0.64 -7.22
CA HIS A 45 16.96 0.29 -7.57
C HIS A 45 15.69 0.06 -6.74
N ILE A 46 15.38 -1.20 -6.39
CA ILE A 46 14.27 -1.53 -5.49
C ILE A 46 14.60 -1.06 -4.07
N LEU A 47 15.84 -1.26 -3.63
CA LEU A 47 16.30 -0.84 -2.31
C LEU A 47 16.24 0.69 -2.10
N TYR A 48 16.68 1.47 -3.09
CA TYR A 48 16.80 2.92 -2.94
C TYR A 48 15.53 3.71 -3.31
N VAL A 49 14.62 3.13 -4.10
CA VAL A 49 13.39 3.82 -4.54
C VAL A 49 12.15 3.20 -3.92
N ALA A 50 11.91 1.91 -4.13
CA ALA A 50 10.66 1.27 -3.69
C ALA A 50 10.61 1.12 -2.17
N ALA A 51 11.69 0.64 -1.55
CA ALA A 51 11.67 0.29 -0.13
C ALA A 51 11.43 1.48 0.82
N PRO A 52 11.99 2.68 0.60
CA PRO A 52 11.66 3.87 1.40
C PRO A 52 10.21 4.29 1.24
N ILE A 53 9.66 4.23 0.02
CA ILE A 53 8.25 4.56 -0.25
C ILE A 53 7.34 3.57 0.45
N GLU A 54 7.67 2.27 0.43
CA GLU A 54 6.90 1.24 1.13
C GLU A 54 6.91 1.45 2.64
N LEU A 55 8.10 1.64 3.23
CA LEU A 55 8.27 1.79 4.67
C LEU A 55 7.66 3.10 5.18
N ILE A 56 8.14 4.23 4.68
CA ILE A 56 7.74 5.56 5.14
C ILE A 56 6.32 5.85 4.67
N GLY A 57 6.01 5.57 3.40
CA GLY A 57 4.67 5.80 2.86
C GLY A 57 3.62 4.91 3.53
N GLY A 58 3.92 3.64 3.80
CA GLY A 58 3.06 2.76 4.58
C GLY A 58 2.78 3.29 5.99
N ALA A 59 3.81 3.77 6.69
CA ALA A 59 3.67 4.38 8.01
C ALA A 59 2.83 5.67 7.99
N LEU A 60 3.08 6.57 7.02
CA LEU A 60 2.33 7.81 6.85
C LEU A 60 0.85 7.56 6.52
N ILE A 61 0.57 6.64 5.59
CA ILE A 61 -0.80 6.22 5.27
C ILE A 61 -1.47 5.58 6.50
N MET A 62 -0.76 4.75 7.25
CA MET A 62 -1.28 4.08 8.45
C MET A 62 -1.69 5.08 9.53
N VAL A 63 -0.91 6.12 9.80
CA VAL A 63 -1.25 7.14 10.81
C VAL A 63 -2.15 8.25 10.26
N GLY A 64 -2.31 8.32 8.95
CA GLY A 64 -3.21 9.27 8.29
C GLY A 64 -2.57 10.64 8.23
N LEU A 65 -1.35 10.72 7.71
CA LEU A 65 -0.60 11.96 7.52
C LEU A 65 -0.23 12.06 6.04
N PHE A 66 -0.68 13.13 5.37
CA PHE A 66 -0.51 13.31 3.91
C PHE A 66 -1.04 12.12 3.10
N THR A 67 -2.12 11.50 3.57
CA THR A 67 -2.61 10.21 3.06
C THR A 67 -2.86 10.24 1.56
N ALA A 68 -3.54 11.26 1.04
CA ALA A 68 -3.93 11.35 -0.36
C ALA A 68 -2.73 11.32 -1.34
N PRO A 69 -1.76 12.25 -1.26
CA PRO A 69 -0.61 12.24 -2.18
C PRO A 69 0.31 11.03 -1.98
N ILE A 70 0.51 10.56 -0.73
CA ILE A 70 1.36 9.40 -0.46
C ILE A 70 0.72 8.11 -0.98
N ALA A 71 -0.59 7.94 -0.83
CA ALA A 71 -1.30 6.79 -1.39
C ALA A 71 -1.31 6.82 -2.93
N PHE A 72 -1.42 7.99 -3.55
CA PHE A 72 -1.30 8.09 -5.02
C PHE A 72 0.09 7.63 -5.51
N LEU A 73 1.16 8.07 -4.83
CA LEU A 73 2.53 7.63 -5.13
C LEU A 73 2.69 6.11 -4.93
N ALA A 74 2.21 5.57 -3.80
CA ALA A 74 2.26 4.14 -3.51
C ALA A 74 1.46 3.30 -4.53
N SER A 75 0.33 3.81 -5.01
CA SER A 75 -0.45 3.19 -6.08
C SER A 75 0.36 3.06 -7.37
N GLY A 76 1.01 4.14 -7.81
CA GLY A 76 1.87 4.13 -8.99
C GLY A 76 3.07 3.20 -8.85
N LEU A 77 3.70 3.16 -7.67
CA LEU A 77 4.78 2.22 -7.37
C LEU A 77 4.33 0.76 -7.53
N MET A 78 3.13 0.43 -7.06
CA MET A 78 2.58 -0.93 -7.14
C MET A 78 2.14 -1.31 -8.55
N ALA A 79 1.63 -0.35 -9.33
CA ALA A 79 1.41 -0.56 -10.76
C ALA A 79 2.73 -0.89 -11.48
N ALA A 80 3.80 -0.13 -11.22
CA ALA A 80 5.12 -0.40 -11.79
C ALA A 80 5.67 -1.76 -11.32
N ALA A 81 5.53 -2.10 -10.04
CA ALA A 81 5.96 -3.38 -9.49
C ALA A 81 5.28 -4.56 -10.21
N TYR A 82 3.97 -4.48 -10.48
CA TYR A 82 3.28 -5.52 -11.23
C TYR A 82 3.89 -5.69 -12.63
N TRP A 83 3.98 -4.61 -13.41
CA TRP A 83 4.43 -4.70 -14.80
C TRP A 83 5.93 -5.00 -14.96
N MET A 84 6.75 -4.63 -13.98
CA MET A 84 8.21 -4.81 -14.04
C MET A 84 8.71 -6.11 -13.39
N ALA A 85 8.04 -6.58 -12.34
CA ALA A 85 8.53 -7.71 -11.53
C ALA A 85 7.63 -8.95 -11.55
N HIS A 86 6.33 -8.81 -11.84
CA HIS A 86 5.38 -9.92 -11.82
C HIS A 86 4.89 -10.30 -13.21
N PHE A 87 4.64 -9.32 -14.07
CA PHE A 87 4.18 -9.55 -15.43
C PHE A 87 5.32 -10.12 -16.28
N SER A 88 5.05 -11.25 -16.93
CA SER A 88 5.95 -11.88 -17.90
C SER A 88 5.15 -12.50 -19.04
N ALA A 89 5.82 -12.81 -20.16
CA ALA A 89 5.20 -13.47 -21.29
C ALA A 89 4.63 -14.87 -20.94
N GLU A 90 5.22 -15.53 -19.94
CA GLU A 90 4.83 -16.87 -19.50
C GLU A 90 3.77 -16.85 -18.37
N SER A 91 3.66 -15.73 -17.63
CA SER A 91 2.75 -15.62 -16.49
C SER A 91 2.25 -14.18 -16.29
N TYR A 92 1.09 -13.88 -16.91
CA TYR A 92 0.47 -12.55 -16.93
C TYR A 92 -0.70 -12.37 -15.97
N LEU A 93 -1.23 -13.44 -15.38
CA LEU A 93 -2.30 -13.36 -14.38
C LEU A 93 -1.71 -13.32 -12.96
N PRO A 94 -2.22 -12.45 -12.05
CA PRO A 94 -1.69 -12.29 -10.70
C PRO A 94 -1.51 -13.61 -9.93
N ILE A 95 -2.53 -14.47 -10.01
CA ILE A 95 -2.55 -15.79 -9.36
C ILE A 95 -1.43 -16.72 -9.82
N MET A 96 -0.91 -16.53 -11.04
CA MET A 96 0.17 -17.35 -11.62
C MET A 96 1.56 -16.77 -11.37
N ASN A 97 1.68 -15.46 -11.09
CA ASN A 97 2.96 -14.75 -10.91
C ASN A 97 3.17 -14.17 -9.50
N ARG A 98 2.30 -14.51 -8.55
CA ARG A 98 2.30 -13.98 -7.17
C ARG A 98 2.16 -12.45 -7.11
N GLY A 99 1.59 -11.84 -8.14
CA GLY A 99 1.39 -10.40 -8.26
C GLY A 99 0.11 -9.89 -7.61
N ASP A 100 -0.68 -10.76 -6.97
CA ASP A 100 -1.98 -10.40 -6.37
C ASP A 100 -1.85 -9.22 -5.40
N ALA A 101 -0.80 -9.22 -4.56
CA ALA A 101 -0.55 -8.14 -3.63
C ALA A 101 -0.27 -6.80 -4.34
N ALA A 102 0.55 -6.81 -5.40
CA ALA A 102 0.86 -5.59 -6.16
C ALA A 102 -0.42 -4.99 -6.79
N VAL A 103 -1.27 -5.83 -7.37
CA VAL A 103 -2.54 -5.37 -7.95
C VAL A 103 -3.50 -4.85 -6.87
N MET A 104 -3.67 -5.58 -5.76
CA MET A 104 -4.55 -5.16 -4.67
C MET A 104 -4.08 -3.85 -4.04
N TYR A 105 -2.79 -3.71 -3.70
CA TYR A 105 -2.26 -2.46 -3.16
C TYR A 105 -2.41 -1.31 -4.15
N CYS A 106 -2.16 -1.54 -5.44
CA CYS A 106 -2.34 -0.51 -6.47
C CYS A 106 -3.73 0.13 -6.39
N PHE A 107 -4.79 -0.68 -6.38
CA PHE A 107 -6.16 -0.17 -6.40
C PHE A 107 -6.68 0.25 -5.01
N ILE A 108 -6.25 -0.40 -3.93
CA ILE A 108 -6.59 0.04 -2.58
C ILE A 108 -5.97 1.41 -2.30
N PHE A 109 -4.70 1.62 -2.64
CA PHE A 109 -4.06 2.92 -2.49
C PHE A 109 -4.65 3.97 -3.43
N LEU A 110 -5.04 3.60 -4.65
CA LEU A 110 -5.77 4.52 -5.52
C LEU A 110 -7.08 4.96 -4.87
N TYR A 111 -7.85 4.03 -4.28
CA TYR A 111 -9.07 4.38 -3.55
C TYR A 111 -8.79 5.26 -2.33
N ILE A 112 -7.81 4.89 -1.50
CA ILE A 112 -7.37 5.70 -0.35
C ILE A 112 -6.94 7.10 -0.81
N SER A 113 -6.29 7.24 -1.97
CA SER A 113 -5.88 8.55 -2.50
C SER A 113 -7.06 9.48 -2.78
N THR A 114 -8.20 8.91 -3.20
CA THR A 114 -9.44 9.68 -3.45
C THR A 114 -10.22 10.02 -2.19
N LYS A 115 -10.11 9.19 -1.14
CA LYS A 115 -10.80 9.36 0.15
C LYS A 115 -9.97 10.14 1.17
N GLY A 116 -8.65 10.11 1.03
CA GLY A 116 -7.64 10.69 1.90
C GLY A 116 -7.64 10.18 3.35
N SER A 117 -7.38 11.03 4.33
CA SER A 117 -6.99 10.62 5.69
C SER A 117 -8.14 10.04 6.53
N GLY A 118 -9.37 10.55 6.39
CA GLY A 118 -10.55 10.06 7.12
C GLY A 118 -10.42 10.15 8.66
N ILE A 119 -11.28 9.44 9.38
CA ILE A 119 -11.24 9.42 10.86
C ILE A 119 -9.98 8.70 11.38
N TRP A 120 -9.63 8.97 12.65
CA TRP A 120 -8.43 8.42 13.32
C TRP A 120 -7.12 8.73 12.60
N SER A 121 -7.06 9.89 11.94
CA SER A 121 -5.87 10.42 11.28
C SER A 121 -5.19 11.46 12.17
N VAL A 122 -3.86 11.54 12.07
CA VAL A 122 -3.06 12.52 12.81
C VAL A 122 -3.17 13.92 12.21
N ASP A 123 -3.46 14.05 10.92
CA ASP A 123 -3.64 15.36 10.24
C ASP A 123 -5.03 15.99 10.42
N GLY A 124 -5.89 15.41 11.27
CA GLY A 124 -7.18 15.98 11.62
C GLY A 124 -8.30 15.69 10.62
N GLY A 125 -8.12 14.70 9.73
CA GLY A 125 -9.19 14.10 8.92
C GLY A 125 -9.73 14.97 7.79
N LYS A 126 -8.98 16.01 7.38
CA LYS A 126 -9.37 16.88 6.27
C LYS A 126 -8.68 16.45 4.99
N SER A 127 -9.39 15.68 4.18
CA SER A 127 -9.05 15.40 2.78
C SER A 127 -10.31 15.15 1.99
#